data_AF-A0A2T0FPR3-F1
#
_entry.id   AF-A0A2T0FPR3-F1
#
_cell.length_a   1.000
_cell.length_b   1.000
_cell.length_c   1.000
_cell.angle_alpha   90.00
_cell.angle_beta   90.00
_cell.angle_gamma   90.00
#
_symmetry.space_group_name_H-M   'P 1'
#
loop_
_entity.id
_entity.type
_entity.pdbx_description
1 polymer ?
#
loop_
_entity_poly.entity_id
_entity_poly.type
_entity_poly.pdbx_seq_one_letter_code
_entity_poly.pdbx_strand_id
1 'polypeptide(L)' 'MAINMDEDPDEWDVRIINTGCAAENEALQLCHADTGDWRKCLPLMKAFRECWARYNNDERTSTVQAPQTSGNEVNLTK' A
#
# COMPACT_ATOMS: atom_id res chain seq x y z
N MET A 1 -14.09 3.98 19.08
CA MET A 1 -12.95 3.04 19.21
C MET A 1 -11.78 3.87 19.69
N ALA A 2 -11.25 3.56 20.88
CA ALA A 2 -10.07 4.23 21.39
C ALA A 2 -8.84 3.52 20.80
N ILE A 3 -7.91 4.28 20.22
CA ILE A 3 -6.55 3.80 20.05
C ILE A 3 -6.01 3.55 21.47
N ASN A 4 -5.72 2.30 21.83
CA ASN A 4 -5.01 2.00 23.07
C ASN A 4 -3.58 2.48 22.88
N MET A 5 -3.26 3.69 23.34
CA MET A 5 -1.88 4.21 23.29
C MET A 5 -0.91 3.47 24.25
N ASP A 6 -1.39 2.45 24.94
CA ASP A 6 -0.64 1.58 25.85
C ASP A 6 -0.20 0.25 25.21
N GLU A 7 -0.57 -0.01 23.94
CA GLU A 7 -0.02 -1.11 23.15
C GLU A 7 1.03 -0.54 22.18
N ASP A 8 2.23 -1.13 22.16
CA ASP A 8 3.25 -0.79 21.17
C ASP A 8 2.63 -0.86 19.77
N PRO A 9 2.90 0.12 18.88
CA PRO A 9 2.34 0.10 17.53
C PRO A 9 2.75 -1.21 16.85
N ASP A 10 1.77 -1.89 16.25
CA ASP A 10 2.06 -3.16 15.59
C ASP A 10 3.00 -2.95 14.39
N GLU A 11 3.54 -4.03 13.85
CA GLU A 11 4.50 -3.94 12.74
C GLU A 11 3.93 -3.17 11.52
N TRP A 12 2.62 -3.27 11.28
CA TRP A 12 1.95 -2.58 10.18
C TRP A 12 1.77 -1.09 10.46
N ASP A 13 1.41 -0.73 11.69
CA ASP A 13 1.32 0.64 12.14
C ASP A 13 2.68 1.35 12.06
N VAL A 14 3.75 0.68 12.50
CA VAL A 14 5.12 1.20 12.35
C VAL A 14 5.46 1.42 10.87
N ARG A 15 5.08 0.49 9.98
CA ARG A 15 5.34 0.61 8.54
C ARG A 15 4.62 1.80 7.93
N ILE A 16 3.35 2.05 8.28
CA ILE A 16 2.57 3.16 7.73
C ILE A 16 3.03 4.52 8.30
N ILE A 17 3.36 4.60 9.59
CA ILE A 17 3.89 5.83 10.22
C ILE A 17 5.17 6.28 9.49
N ASN A 18 6.05 5.33 9.16
CA ASN A 18 7.29 5.60 8.44
C ASN A 18 7.10 6.04 6.97
N THR A 19 5.88 6.02 6.43
CA THR A 19 5.59 6.51 5.06
C THR A 19 5.34 8.01 4.98
N GLY A 20 5.02 8.67 6.11
CA GLY A 20 4.51 10.04 6.14
C GLY A 20 3.02 10.19 5.75
N CYS A 21 2.31 9.08 5.52
CA CYS A 21 0.92 9.04 5.05
C CYS A 21 -0.07 8.40 6.04
N ALA A 22 0.27 8.39 7.33
CA ALA A 22 -0.55 7.75 8.37
C ALA A 22 -1.95 8.37 8.47
N ALA A 23 -2.07 9.70 8.32
CA ALA A 23 -3.36 10.39 8.42
C ALA A 23 -4.31 10.02 7.28
N GLU A 24 -3.83 9.99 6.03
CA GLU A 24 -4.62 9.58 4.88
C GLU A 24 -5.00 8.09 4.95
N ASN A 25 -4.11 7.24 5.47
CA ASN A 25 -4.41 5.83 5.74
C ASN A 25 -5.51 5.68 6.80
N GLU A 26 -5.39 6.36 7.94
CA GLU A 26 -6.38 6.31 9.02
C GLU A 26 -7.76 6.76 8.52
N ALA A 27 -7.82 7.87 7.78
CA ALA A 27 -9.07 8.35 7.20
C ALA A 27 -9.71 7.31 6.25
N LEU A 28 -8.90 6.67 5.41
CA LEU A 28 -9.34 5.62 4.49
C LEU A 28 -9.87 4.39 5.25
N GLN A 29 -9.15 3.93 6.29
CA GLN A 29 -9.55 2.80 7.13
C GLN A 29 -10.85 3.10 7.89
N LEU A 30 -11.00 4.30 8.46
CA LEU A 30 -12.22 4.74 9.14
C LEU A 30 -13.42 4.74 8.20
N CYS A 31 -13.26 5.25 6.97
CA CYS A 31 -14.35 5.20 5.99
C CYS A 31 -14.80 3.77 5.68
N HIS A 32 -13.87 2.82 5.56
CA HIS A 32 -14.24 1.42 5.34
C HIS A 32 -14.86 0.78 6.58
N ALA A 33 -14.37 1.11 7.79
CA ALA A 33 -14.98 0.65 9.03
C ALA A 33 -16.44 1.12 9.16
N ASP A 34 -16.71 2.38 8.78
CA ASP A 34 -18.06 2.96 8.84
C ASP A 34 -18.99 2.41 7.74
N THR A 35 -18.46 2.22 6.52
CA THR A 35 -19.30 1.92 5.36
C THR A 35 -19.35 0.45 4.96
N GLY A 36 -18.33 -0.33 5.35
CA GLY A 36 -18.10 -1.70 4.90
C GLY A 36 -17.84 -1.85 3.39
N ASP A 37 -17.63 -0.74 2.66
CA ASP A 37 -17.48 -0.76 1.21
C ASP A 37 -16.42 0.25 0.72
N TRP A 38 -15.27 -0.28 0.32
CA TRP A 38 -14.16 0.49 -0.25
C TRP A 38 -14.55 1.39 -1.43
N ARG A 39 -15.60 1.05 -2.19
CA ARG A 39 -16.06 1.87 -3.32
C ARG A 39 -16.69 3.19 -2.89
N LYS A 40 -17.13 3.30 -1.64
CA LYS A 40 -17.62 4.57 -1.07
C LYS A 40 -16.47 5.45 -0.59
N CYS A 41 -15.27 4.90 -0.48
CA CYS A 41 -14.06 5.56 0.01
C CYS A 41 -13.09 5.99 -1.10
N LEU A 42 -13.53 5.97 -2.38
CA LEU A 42 -12.69 6.35 -3.52
C LEU A 42 -11.97 7.71 -3.36
N PRO A 43 -12.61 8.78 -2.82
CA PRO A 43 -11.91 10.06 -2.62
C PRO A 43 -10.75 9.94 -1.63
N LEU A 44 -10.93 9.21 -0.54
CA LEU A 44 -9.89 8.99 0.48
C LEU A 44 -8.78 8.07 -0.06
N MET A 45 -9.15 7.08 -0.88
CA MET A 45 -8.17 6.25 -1.57
C MET A 45 -7.32 7.07 -2.55
N LYS A 46 -7.90 8.06 -3.23
CA LYS A 46 -7.15 9.01 -4.08
C LYS A 46 -6.20 9.85 -3.24
N ALA A 47 -6.66 10.41 -2.13
CA ALA A 47 -5.83 11.20 -1.22
C ALA A 47 -4.64 10.38 -0.69
N PHE A 48 -4.88 9.13 -0.28
CA PHE A 48 -3.82 8.24 0.16
C PHE A 48 -2.78 7.96 -0.95
N ARG A 49 -3.22 7.71 -2.19
CA ARG A 49 -2.30 7.54 -3.34
C ARG A 49 -1.49 8.80 -3.64
N GLU A 50 -2.11 9.97 -3.54
CA GLU A 50 -1.42 11.25 -3.77
C GLU A 50 -0.36 11.51 -2.69
N CYS A 51 -0.66 11.21 -1.42
CA CYS A 51 0.36 11.22 -0.36
C CYS A 51 1.48 10.22 -0.64
N TRP A 52 1.12 8.99 -1.00
CA TRP A 52 2.07 7.92 -1.28
C TRP A 52 3.10 8.31 -2.35
N ALA A 53 2.62 8.88 -3.45
CA ALA A 53 3.46 9.39 -4.53
C ALA A 53 4.33 10.58 -4.08
N ARG A 54 3.81 11.50 -3.26
CA ARG A 54 4.55 12.65 -2.74
C ARG A 54 5.78 12.25 -1.92
N TYR A 55 5.67 11.18 -1.13
CA TYR A 55 6.77 10.65 -0.32
C TYR A 55 7.61 9.58 -1.05
N ASN A 56 7.37 9.37 -2.34
CA ASN A 56 8.12 8.41 -3.18
C ASN A 56 8.14 6.99 -2.58
N ASN A 57 6.99 6.54 -2.05
CA ASN A 57 6.88 5.26 -1.36
C ASN A 57 6.77 4.04 -2.29
N ASP A 58 6.73 4.23 -3.62
CA ASP A 58 6.55 3.16 -4.61
C ASP A 58 7.63 2.07 -4.52
N GLU A 59 8.88 2.47 -4.24
CA GLU A 59 10.02 1.55 -4.07
C GLU A 59 9.78 0.52 -2.94
N ARG A 60 8.99 0.89 -1.92
CA ARG A 60 8.64 0.03 -0.78
C ARG A 60 7.72 -1.13 -1.17
N THR A 61 7.13 -1.08 -2.36
CA THR A 61 6.13 -2.05 -2.87
C THR A 61 6.56 -2.72 -4.18
N SER A 62 7.80 -2.51 -4.62
CA SER A 62 8.31 -3.16 -5.83
C SER A 62 8.28 -4.69 -5.67
N THR A 63 7.72 -5.38 -6.67
CA THR A 63 7.80 -6.84 -6.73
C THR A 63 9.14 -7.23 -7.35
N VAL A 64 9.82 -8.20 -6.74
CA VAL A 64 11.04 -8.78 -7.34
C VAL A 64 10.61 -9.47 -8.63
N GLN A 65 11.07 -8.97 -9.78
CA GLN A 65 10.88 -9.69 -11.03
C GLN A 65 11.60 -11.04 -10.91
N ALA A 66 10.90 -12.13 -11.19
CA ALA A 66 11.53 -13.45 -11.27
C ALA A 66 12.69 -13.36 -12.27
N PRO A 67 13.89 -13.86 -11.92
CA PRO A 67 15.05 -13.78 -12.80
C PRO A 67 14.69 -14.42 -14.14
N GLN A 68 14.67 -13.60 -15.19
CA GLN A 68 14.54 -14.09 -16.55
C GLN A 68 15.84 -14.83 -16.86
N THR A 69 15.84 -16.16 -16.73
CA THR A 69 16.91 -16.97 -17.29
C THR A 69 16.85 -16.79 -18.81
N SER A 70 17.74 -15.95 -19.34
CA SER A 70 18.12 -15.95 -20.74
C SER A 70 18.50 -17.37 -21.12
N GLY A 71 17.66 -18.04 -21.89
CA GLY A 71 17.78 -19.46 -22.19
C GLY A 71 16.96 -19.84 -23.42
N ASN A 72 17.61 -19.72 -24.57
CA ASN A 72 17.34 -20.36 -25.86
C ASN A 72 16.00 -20.08 -26.56
N GLU A 73 16.10 -19.19 -27.53
CA GLU A 73 15.50 -19.31 -28.87
C GLU A 73 15.17 -20.76 -29.28
N VAL A 74 13.88 -21.12 -29.19
CA VAL A 74 13.34 -22.29 -29.87
C VAL A 74 13.19 -21.91 -31.34
N ASN A 75 14.14 -22.39 -32.16
CA ASN A 75 13.97 -22.46 -33.60
C ASN A 75 12.68 -23.24 -33.90
N LEU A 76 11.64 -22.54 -34.32
CA LEU A 76 10.47 -23.15 -34.96
C LEU A 76 10.87 -23.46 -36.41
N THR A 77 11.54 -24.61 -36.59
CA THR A 77 11.79 -25.18 -37.91
C THR A 77 10.46 -25.42 -38.63
N LYS A 78 10.36 -24.98 -39.88
CA LYS A 78 9.60 -25.75 -40.87
C LYS A 78 10.37 -27.01 -41.21
#